data_AF-A0A5M9HXQ8-F1
#
_entry.id   AF-A0A5M9HXQ8-F1
#
_cell.length_a   1.000
_cell.length_b   1.000
_cell.length_c   1.000
_cell.angle_alpha   90.00
_cell.angle_beta   90.00
_cell.angle_gamma   90.00
#
_symmetry.space_group_name_H-M   'P 1'
#
loop_
_entity.id
_entity.type
_entity.pdbx_description
1 polymer ?
#
loop_
_entity_poly.entity_id
_entity_poly.type
_entity_poly.pdbx_seq_one_letter_code
_entity_poly.pdbx_strand_id
1 'polypeptide(L)'
;MFKKKCSLCGGRLENNRCTLCGLDNSIYEQRRPVRQSTMEPAHRVQTPKPNPSSASSSGTKSASQKKQAQHMPRQPGSIQPPRRIQVQNMQPQDKKSKYSSRIVLLTIVITVSLIVLSFILSLQNGDDDHIWSDEGYVWSDEYDTYDYSDYDPYEYVTREIPETGETYETVLGNGIYRIGVHVPEGIYRAELSEGTGSIQIKDEENGIYHYVTFGTDTEYDQVTEEEDIRLYNGADLLVDSGVILRFVTENAQPPVQEIQENPLKEPVSLEAGNYTAGSDMTPQIPQGIYDITALDTLTDEYGYSSVTLTYPNGSSEYLWIDSSDYAPVTDEYTDISAKNIVITDGTEITVEYGSVTLMPGKGYYDVDYTQYTSE
;
A
#
# COMPACT_ATOMS: atom_id res chain seq x y z
N MET A 1 -12.95 13.78 32.65
CA MET A 1 -13.57 14.29 31.42
C MET A 1 -12.50 15.01 30.61
N PHE A 2 -12.07 14.42 29.49
CA PHE A 2 -11.22 15.15 28.53
C PHE A 2 -12.08 16.20 27.81
N LYS A 3 -11.56 17.42 27.68
CA LYS A 3 -12.24 18.45 26.87
C LYS A 3 -12.04 18.09 25.41
N LYS A 4 -13.13 18.02 24.64
CA LYS A 4 -13.05 17.82 23.18
C LYS A 4 -12.26 18.96 22.54
N LYS A 5 -11.47 18.62 21.53
CA LYS A 5 -10.72 19.54 20.67
C LYS A 5 -11.26 19.45 19.26
N CYS A 6 -10.99 20.46 18.45
CA CYS A 6 -11.26 20.43 17.01
C CYS A 6 -10.49 19.29 16.33
N SER A 7 -11.16 18.55 15.45
CA SER A 7 -10.53 17.55 14.56
C SER A 7 -9.43 18.18 13.72
N LEU A 8 -9.76 19.23 12.97
CA LEU A 8 -8.87 19.87 11.99
C LEU A 8 -7.65 20.58 12.60
N CYS A 9 -7.84 21.45 13.60
CA CYS A 9 -6.75 22.31 14.12
C CYS A 9 -6.37 22.09 15.59
N GLY A 10 -6.93 21.07 16.26
CA GLY A 10 -6.72 20.84 17.70
C GLY A 10 -7.26 21.93 18.64
N GLY A 11 -7.88 22.99 18.10
CA GLY A 11 -8.39 24.14 18.82
C GLY A 11 -9.50 23.85 19.82
N ARG A 12 -9.79 24.80 20.70
CA ARG A 12 -10.87 24.69 21.68
C ARG A 12 -12.24 24.71 20.99
N LEU A 13 -13.16 23.89 21.49
CA LEU A 13 -14.56 23.89 21.06
C LEU A 13 -15.44 24.69 22.04
N GLU A 14 -16.37 25.47 21.49
CA GLU A 14 -17.52 26.03 22.20
C GLU A 14 -18.79 25.67 21.41
N ASN A 15 -19.73 24.97 22.04
CA ASN A 15 -20.92 24.39 21.39
C ASN A 15 -20.57 23.56 20.13
N ASN A 16 -19.59 22.67 20.25
CA ASN A 16 -18.98 21.87 19.16
C ASN A 16 -18.31 22.66 18.01
N ARG A 17 -18.44 23.99 17.97
CA ARG A 17 -17.75 24.82 16.98
C ARG A 17 -16.36 25.24 17.46
N CYS A 18 -15.36 25.18 16.59
CA CYS A 18 -14.00 25.57 16.95
C CYS A 18 -13.86 27.09 17.07
N THR A 19 -13.26 27.56 18.16
CA THR A 19 -13.00 29.00 18.37
C THR A 19 -11.80 29.53 17.58
N LEU A 20 -11.10 28.69 16.81
CA LEU A 20 -9.96 29.08 15.97
C LEU A 20 -10.33 29.04 14.48
N CYS A 21 -10.66 27.87 13.93
CA CYS A 21 -11.00 27.71 12.52
C CYS A 21 -12.50 27.76 12.20
N GLY A 22 -13.38 27.90 13.20
CA GLY A 22 -14.84 27.96 12.98
C GLY A 22 -15.51 26.63 12.60
N LEU A 23 -14.76 25.52 12.46
CA LEU A 23 -15.29 24.19 12.10
C LEU A 23 -16.30 23.68 13.14
N ASP A 24 -17.46 23.19 12.69
CA ASP A 24 -18.39 22.45 13.55
C ASP A 24 -17.98 20.98 13.63
N ASN A 25 -17.81 20.49 14.86
CA ASN A 25 -17.40 19.12 15.16
C ASN A 25 -18.60 18.21 15.53
N SER A 26 -19.84 18.69 15.35
CA SER A 26 -21.06 17.93 15.59
C SER A 26 -21.18 16.63 14.78
N ILE A 27 -20.66 16.63 13.54
CA ILE A 27 -20.70 15.49 12.60
C ILE A 27 -19.99 14.26 13.21
N TYR A 28 -18.84 14.47 13.87
CA TYR A 28 -18.08 13.40 14.52
C TYR A 28 -18.71 12.87 15.83
N GLU A 29 -19.80 13.47 16.32
CA GLU A 29 -20.55 12.92 17.45
C GLU A 29 -21.46 11.75 17.02
N GLN A 30 -21.92 11.73 15.76
CA GLN A 30 -22.87 10.71 15.29
C GLN A 30 -22.20 9.36 14.97
N ARG A 31 -20.92 9.36 14.55
CA ARG A 31 -20.16 8.12 14.27
C ARG A 31 -19.49 7.49 15.52
N ARG A 32 -20.12 7.60 16.70
CA ARG A 32 -19.75 6.83 17.90
C ARG A 32 -20.90 5.95 18.40
N PRO A 33 -21.14 4.77 17.79
CA PRO A 33 -21.86 3.71 18.48
C PRO A 33 -21.09 3.35 19.76
N VAL A 34 -21.66 3.74 20.90
CA VAL A 34 -21.05 3.51 22.21
C VAL A 34 -21.06 2.00 22.51
N ARG A 35 -19.97 1.31 22.17
CA ARG A 35 -19.64 0.01 22.79
C ARG A 35 -19.23 0.21 24.24
N GLN A 36 -20.18 0.60 25.08
CA GLN A 36 -20.02 0.53 26.53
C GLN A 36 -19.98 -0.95 26.92
N SER A 37 -18.85 -1.37 27.48
CA SER A 37 -18.70 -2.65 28.15
C SER A 37 -19.44 -2.66 29.49
N THR A 38 -20.78 -2.73 29.46
CA THR A 38 -21.57 -3.05 30.65
C THR A 38 -21.59 -4.55 30.88
N MET A 39 -20.53 -5.07 31.52
CA MET A 39 -20.65 -6.29 32.30
C MET A 39 -21.18 -5.95 33.69
N GLU A 40 -22.39 -6.40 34.04
CA GLU A 40 -22.77 -6.95 35.37
C GLU A 40 -24.25 -7.45 35.38
N PRO A 41 -24.70 -8.27 36.36
CA PRO A 41 -25.34 -9.55 36.01
C PRO A 41 -26.77 -9.81 36.55
N ALA A 42 -27.44 -10.81 35.95
CA ALA A 42 -28.64 -11.50 36.47
C ALA A 42 -28.80 -12.88 35.76
N HIS A 43 -29.35 -13.97 36.32
CA HIS A 43 -29.72 -14.28 37.71
C HIS A 43 -29.69 -15.83 37.94
N ARG A 44 -28.87 -16.27 38.89
CA ARG A 44 -29.09 -17.35 39.88
C ARG A 44 -30.14 -18.47 39.60
N VAL A 45 -29.67 -19.72 39.51
CA VAL A 45 -30.36 -20.90 40.09
C VAL A 45 -29.50 -21.47 41.23
N GLN A 46 -30.15 -21.94 42.30
CA GLN A 46 -29.49 -22.34 43.57
C GLN A 46 -29.17 -23.85 43.56
N THR A 47 -28.19 -24.32 44.33
CA THR A 47 -28.35 -24.94 45.67
C THR A 47 -26.93 -25.35 46.20
N PRO A 48 -26.72 -25.92 47.41
CA PRO A 48 -26.31 -25.11 48.56
C PRO A 48 -24.88 -25.42 49.08
N LYS A 49 -24.35 -24.52 49.93
CA LYS A 49 -23.12 -24.74 50.71
C LYS A 49 -23.23 -25.94 51.67
N PRO A 50 -22.09 -26.53 52.05
CA PRO A 50 -21.75 -26.60 53.47
C PRO A 50 -20.49 -25.80 53.83
N ASN A 51 -20.35 -25.49 55.12
CA ASN A 51 -19.27 -24.66 55.69
C ASN A 51 -18.25 -25.58 56.45
N PRO A 52 -17.21 -25.06 57.15
CA PRO A 52 -15.88 -25.67 57.19
C PRO A 52 -15.64 -26.66 58.34
N SER A 53 -14.56 -27.45 58.28
CA SER A 53 -13.60 -27.65 59.40
C SER A 53 -12.46 -28.65 59.12
N SER A 54 -11.39 -28.50 59.93
CA SER A 54 -10.38 -29.51 60.34
C SER A 54 -9.17 -29.84 59.44
N ALA A 55 -7.98 -29.77 60.08
CA ALA A 55 -6.85 -30.73 60.09
C ALA A 55 -6.31 -31.36 58.76
N SER A 56 -5.00 -31.60 58.56
CA SER A 56 -3.79 -31.46 59.40
C SER A 56 -2.52 -31.69 58.56
N SER A 57 -1.34 -31.29 59.07
CA SER A 57 0.02 -31.86 58.83
C SER A 57 0.34 -32.46 57.44
N SER A 58 1.33 -31.99 56.70
CA SER A 58 2.76 -32.00 57.09
C SER A 58 3.59 -31.25 56.01
N GLY A 59 4.65 -30.51 56.34
CA GLY A 59 6.03 -31.03 56.34
C GLY A 59 6.46 -31.54 54.96
N THR A 60 7.34 -30.88 54.20
CA THR A 60 8.79 -30.79 54.53
C THR A 60 9.55 -29.82 53.61
N LYS A 61 10.33 -28.89 54.20
CA LYS A 61 11.65 -28.28 53.83
C LYS A 61 12.00 -28.07 52.32
N SER A 62 12.30 -26.84 51.84
CA SER A 62 13.59 -26.09 51.95
C SER A 62 14.78 -26.78 51.23
N ALA A 63 15.74 -26.14 50.52
CA ALA A 63 16.09 -24.74 50.25
C ALA A 63 16.85 -24.66 48.89
N SER A 64 16.71 -23.63 48.04
CA SER A 64 17.57 -22.43 47.93
C SER A 64 19.09 -22.64 47.97
N GLN A 65 19.82 -22.33 46.87
CA GLN A 65 21.05 -21.51 46.91
C GLN A 65 21.51 -20.99 45.51
N LYS A 66 22.12 -19.79 45.51
CA LYS A 66 22.72 -19.09 44.36
C LYS A 66 24.25 -19.30 44.29
N LYS A 67 24.84 -18.98 43.12
CA LYS A 67 26.20 -18.43 42.81
C LYS A 67 27.08 -19.36 41.94
N GLN A 68 28.13 -18.91 41.23
CA GLN A 68 28.47 -17.62 40.56
C GLN A 68 29.80 -17.82 39.79
N ALA A 69 29.83 -17.44 38.51
CA ALA A 69 30.95 -17.13 37.58
C ALA A 69 32.46 -17.48 37.85
N GLN A 70 33.14 -17.83 36.75
CA GLN A 70 34.44 -17.29 36.23
C GLN A 70 35.77 -18.11 36.17
N HIS A 71 36.35 -18.07 34.95
CA HIS A 71 37.77 -17.98 34.54
C HIS A 71 38.71 -19.20 34.29
N MET A 72 39.71 -18.92 33.43
CA MET A 72 40.61 -19.79 32.64
C MET A 72 42.09 -19.54 33.02
N PRO A 73 43.04 -20.44 32.71
CA PRO A 73 44.32 -20.00 32.08
C PRO A 73 44.89 -20.93 30.97
N ARG A 74 46.04 -20.57 30.38
CA ARG A 74 46.65 -21.13 29.13
C ARG A 74 48.07 -21.71 29.29
N GLN A 75 48.39 -22.78 28.50
CA GLN A 75 49.70 -23.15 27.86
C GLN A 75 50.91 -23.63 28.72
N PRO A 76 52.01 -24.22 28.16
CA PRO A 76 52.32 -24.72 26.77
C PRO A 76 53.05 -26.12 26.62
N GLY A 77 53.04 -26.72 25.40
CA GLY A 77 54.01 -27.75 24.90
C GLY A 77 53.50 -29.22 24.68
N SER A 78 54.20 -30.18 24.01
CA SER A 78 55.28 -30.11 22.97
C SER A 78 55.68 -31.49 22.31
N ILE A 79 55.48 -31.66 20.99
CA ILE A 79 56.22 -32.43 19.93
C ILE A 79 56.56 -33.96 20.08
N GLN A 80 56.04 -34.84 19.17
CA GLN A 80 56.78 -35.72 18.19
C GLN A 80 55.87 -36.70 17.35
N PRO A 81 56.33 -37.27 16.19
CA PRO A 81 55.50 -37.84 15.08
C PRO A 81 55.69 -39.40 14.91
N PRO A 82 55.45 -40.12 13.76
CA PRO A 82 54.86 -39.81 12.44
C PRO A 82 53.90 -40.88 11.82
N ARG A 83 53.22 -40.57 10.69
CA ARG A 83 53.15 -41.45 9.49
C ARG A 83 52.71 -40.70 8.21
N ARG A 84 53.11 -41.23 7.04
CA ARG A 84 53.11 -40.56 5.72
C ARG A 84 52.53 -41.49 4.64
N ILE A 85 51.57 -41.02 3.82
CA ILE A 85 51.22 -41.61 2.51
C ILE A 85 50.96 -40.46 1.50
N GLN A 86 51.30 -40.72 0.23
CA GLN A 86 51.40 -39.81 -0.92
C GLN A 86 50.85 -40.58 -2.16
N VAL A 87 50.23 -39.99 -3.20
CA VAL A 87 49.90 -38.60 -3.58
C VAL A 87 48.56 -38.63 -4.36
N GLN A 88 47.84 -37.50 -4.53
CA GLN A 88 47.42 -37.00 -5.88
C GLN A 88 46.71 -35.62 -5.82
N ASN A 89 46.96 -34.79 -6.84
CA ASN A 89 46.37 -33.45 -7.00
C ASN A 89 44.93 -33.54 -7.52
N MET A 90 44.06 -32.60 -7.13
CA MET A 90 43.06 -31.96 -8.02
C MET A 90 42.35 -30.77 -7.32
N GLN A 91 42.44 -29.60 -7.95
CA GLN A 91 41.43 -28.54 -7.95
C GLN A 91 40.94 -28.39 -9.41
N PRO A 92 39.81 -27.72 -9.68
CA PRO A 92 38.62 -27.48 -8.85
C PRO A 92 37.38 -28.15 -9.50
N GLN A 93 36.21 -28.14 -8.83
CA GLN A 93 34.95 -28.33 -9.57
C GLN A 93 33.70 -27.80 -8.87
N ASP A 94 32.98 -26.93 -9.56
CA ASP A 94 31.64 -26.47 -9.21
C ASP A 94 30.64 -27.62 -9.13
N LYS A 95 29.79 -27.61 -8.11
CA LYS A 95 28.61 -28.48 -8.06
C LYS A 95 27.35 -27.69 -8.38
N LYS A 96 27.17 -27.38 -9.67
CA LYS A 96 25.84 -27.05 -10.20
C LYS A 96 24.90 -28.24 -9.98
N SER A 97 23.88 -28.04 -9.16
CA SER A 97 22.83 -29.02 -8.90
C SER A 97 22.01 -29.26 -10.17
N LYS A 98 22.23 -30.39 -10.86
CA LYS A 98 21.37 -30.85 -11.96
C LYS A 98 20.13 -31.55 -11.41
N TYR A 99 19.25 -30.80 -10.75
CA TYR A 99 17.83 -31.18 -10.74
C TYR A 99 17.23 -30.80 -12.09
N SER A 100 16.50 -31.74 -12.71
CA SER A 100 16.30 -31.71 -14.15
C SER A 100 15.18 -30.75 -14.55
N SER A 101 15.51 -29.79 -15.43
CA SER A 101 14.54 -28.94 -16.13
C SER A 101 13.40 -29.74 -16.80
N ARG A 102 13.65 -31.01 -17.15
CA ARG A 102 12.64 -31.96 -17.66
C ARG A 102 11.55 -32.33 -16.65
N ILE A 103 11.80 -32.31 -15.34
CA ILE A 103 10.76 -32.56 -14.32
C ILE A 103 9.85 -31.34 -14.16
N VAL A 104 10.43 -30.13 -14.11
CA VAL A 104 9.66 -28.88 -14.02
C VAL A 104 8.80 -28.67 -15.27
N LEU A 105 9.34 -28.95 -16.46
CA LEU A 105 8.56 -28.90 -17.70
C LEU A 105 7.43 -29.94 -17.70
N LEU A 106 7.67 -31.15 -17.17
CA LEU A 106 6.64 -32.19 -17.05
C LEU A 106 5.53 -31.80 -16.07
N THR A 107 5.86 -31.19 -14.93
CA THR A 107 4.83 -30.72 -13.98
C THR A 107 3.98 -29.62 -14.59
N ILE A 108 4.58 -28.64 -15.30
CA ILE A 108 3.86 -27.56 -15.97
C ILE A 108 2.96 -28.10 -17.09
N VAL A 109 3.47 -29.02 -17.93
CA VAL A 109 2.67 -29.65 -19.00
C VAL A 109 1.50 -30.46 -18.41
N ILE A 110 1.69 -31.16 -17.29
CA ILE A 110 0.61 -31.90 -16.62
C ILE A 110 -0.44 -30.95 -16.04
N THR A 111 -0.04 -29.86 -15.36
CA THR A 111 -1.01 -28.90 -14.81
C THR A 111 -1.80 -28.19 -15.90
N VAL A 112 -1.14 -27.76 -16.98
CA VAL A 112 -1.83 -27.14 -18.13
C VAL A 112 -2.75 -28.15 -18.82
N SER A 113 -2.33 -29.42 -18.97
CA SER A 113 -3.19 -30.47 -19.56
C SER A 113 -4.43 -30.77 -18.72
N LEU A 114 -4.33 -30.73 -17.39
CA LEU A 114 -5.47 -30.92 -16.49
C LEU A 114 -6.46 -29.75 -16.56
N ILE A 115 -5.97 -28.51 -16.63
CA ILE A 115 -6.79 -27.30 -16.81
C ILE A 115 -7.53 -27.34 -18.16
N VAL A 116 -6.80 -27.65 -19.25
CA VAL A 116 -7.38 -27.77 -20.60
C VAL A 116 -8.38 -28.93 -20.68
N LEU A 117 -8.11 -30.08 -20.04
CA LEU A 117 -9.06 -31.19 -20.01
C LEU A 117 -10.33 -30.85 -19.22
N SER A 118 -10.20 -30.11 -18.11
CA SER A 118 -11.34 -29.60 -17.34
C SER A 118 -12.18 -28.63 -18.19
N PHE A 119 -11.54 -27.75 -18.95
CA PHE A 119 -12.21 -26.79 -19.83
C PHE A 119 -12.94 -27.49 -21.00
N ILE A 120 -12.33 -28.51 -21.61
CA ILE A 120 -12.96 -29.30 -22.69
C ILE A 120 -14.14 -30.13 -22.15
N LEU A 121 -14.06 -30.68 -20.93
CA LEU A 121 -15.19 -31.37 -20.29
C LEU A 121 -16.36 -30.43 -19.99
N SER A 122 -16.09 -29.18 -19.59
CA SER A 122 -17.12 -28.16 -19.44
C SER A 122 -17.79 -27.78 -20.77
N LEU A 123 -17.07 -27.85 -21.89
CA LEU A 123 -17.59 -27.56 -23.23
C LEU A 123 -18.33 -28.74 -23.91
N GLN A 124 -18.25 -29.96 -23.35
CA GLN A 124 -18.92 -31.15 -23.91
C GLN A 124 -20.25 -31.51 -23.25
N ASN A 125 -20.62 -30.83 -22.16
CA ASN A 125 -21.83 -31.12 -21.38
C ASN A 125 -22.92 -30.03 -21.52
N GLY A 126 -22.87 -29.22 -22.58
CA GLY A 126 -24.00 -28.42 -23.03
C GLY A 126 -24.92 -29.26 -23.92
N ASP A 127 -26.11 -29.60 -23.41
CA ASP A 127 -27.41 -29.18 -23.96
C ASP A 127 -28.56 -30.14 -23.53
N ASP A 128 -29.56 -29.54 -22.89
CA ASP A 128 -31.01 -29.80 -22.92
C ASP A 128 -31.59 -31.24 -22.88
N ASP A 129 -32.33 -31.57 -21.80
CA ASP A 129 -33.81 -31.69 -21.86
C ASP A 129 -34.50 -32.10 -20.51
N HIS A 130 -35.38 -31.21 -20.04
CA HIS A 130 -36.73 -31.46 -19.47
C HIS A 130 -37.13 -32.68 -18.59
N ILE A 131 -37.67 -32.36 -17.38
CA ILE A 131 -38.67 -33.08 -16.54
C ILE A 131 -38.10 -34.30 -15.77
N TRP A 132 -38.20 -34.49 -14.44
CA TRP A 132 -39.26 -34.36 -13.40
C TRP A 132 -38.62 -33.97 -12.04
N SER A 133 -39.26 -33.43 -11.00
CA SER A 133 -40.58 -32.79 -10.79
C SER A 133 -40.65 -32.22 -9.35
N ASP A 134 -41.27 -31.05 -9.19
CA ASP A 134 -42.09 -30.64 -8.02
C ASP A 134 -41.45 -30.67 -6.60
N GLU A 135 -40.77 -29.59 -6.21
CA GLU A 135 -41.07 -28.84 -4.96
C GLU A 135 -40.75 -27.35 -5.18
N GLY A 136 -41.73 -26.47 -4.97
CA GLY A 136 -41.66 -25.06 -5.37
C GLY A 136 -40.81 -24.18 -4.45
N TYR A 137 -39.58 -23.89 -4.86
CA TYR A 137 -38.88 -22.66 -4.49
C TYR A 137 -38.98 -21.66 -5.64
N VAL A 138 -39.85 -20.66 -5.46
CA VAL A 138 -39.90 -19.48 -6.33
C VAL A 138 -38.68 -18.63 -5.99
N TRP A 139 -37.61 -18.82 -6.75
CA TRP A 139 -36.55 -17.82 -6.84
C TRP A 139 -37.12 -16.64 -7.61
N SER A 140 -37.12 -15.46 -6.99
CA SER A 140 -37.44 -14.22 -7.71
C SER A 140 -36.28 -13.95 -8.66
N ASP A 141 -36.53 -13.89 -9.97
CA ASP A 141 -35.54 -13.47 -10.98
C ASP A 141 -35.28 -11.94 -10.93
N GLU A 142 -35.25 -11.40 -9.72
CA GLU A 142 -34.83 -10.04 -9.39
C GLU A 142 -33.35 -10.12 -9.01
N TYR A 143 -32.52 -10.41 -10.01
CA TYR A 143 -31.21 -9.79 -10.03
C TYR A 143 -31.47 -8.29 -10.12
N ASP A 144 -31.40 -7.61 -8.97
CA ASP A 144 -31.13 -6.18 -8.96
C ASP A 144 -29.87 -5.97 -9.80
N THR A 145 -30.08 -5.54 -11.05
CA THR A 145 -29.04 -4.95 -11.86
C THR A 145 -28.67 -3.67 -11.13
N TYR A 146 -27.67 -3.74 -10.25
CA TYR A 146 -27.11 -2.57 -9.59
C TYR A 146 -26.63 -1.63 -10.68
N ASP A 147 -27.45 -0.61 -10.91
CA ASP A 147 -27.21 0.41 -11.91
C ASP A 147 -26.10 1.32 -11.37
N TYR A 148 -24.86 0.98 -11.71
CA TYR A 148 -23.68 1.76 -11.34
C TYR A 148 -23.67 3.17 -11.99
N SER A 149 -24.65 3.53 -12.84
CA SER A 149 -24.74 4.87 -13.43
C SER A 149 -25.14 5.98 -12.44
N ASP A 150 -25.59 5.64 -11.23
CA ASP A 150 -25.94 6.60 -10.16
C ASP A 150 -24.80 6.77 -9.12
N TYR A 151 -23.57 6.35 -9.44
CA TYR A 151 -22.41 6.58 -8.57
C TYR A 151 -21.84 8.00 -8.74
N ASP A 152 -22.30 8.93 -7.91
CA ASP A 152 -21.66 10.24 -7.74
C ASP A 152 -20.49 10.14 -6.72
N PRO A 153 -19.21 10.25 -7.14
CA PRO A 153 -18.07 10.22 -6.23
C PRO A 153 -18.05 11.41 -5.25
N TYR A 154 -18.87 12.44 -5.49
CA TYR A 154 -18.98 13.65 -4.69
C TYR A 154 -20.29 13.73 -3.87
N GLU A 155 -21.12 12.68 -3.81
CA GLU A 155 -22.46 12.68 -3.16
C GLU A 155 -22.43 13.26 -1.72
N TYR A 156 -21.40 12.93 -0.95
CA TYR A 156 -21.26 13.29 0.47
C TYR A 156 -20.48 14.59 0.72
N VAL A 157 -20.03 15.26 -0.34
CA VAL A 157 -19.16 16.44 -0.23
C VAL A 157 -19.97 17.64 0.22
N THR A 158 -19.51 18.28 1.29
CA THR A 158 -20.15 19.48 1.89
C THR A 158 -19.30 20.75 1.76
N ARG A 159 -18.11 20.63 1.17
CA ARG A 159 -17.18 21.73 0.89
C ARG A 159 -17.30 22.12 -0.58
N GLU A 160 -17.60 23.38 -0.83
CA GLU A 160 -17.62 23.94 -2.20
C GLU A 160 -16.24 24.50 -2.54
N ILE A 161 -15.71 24.16 -3.73
CA ILE A 161 -14.54 24.83 -4.29
C ILE A 161 -15.01 26.19 -4.83
N PRO A 162 -14.34 27.32 -4.54
CA PRO A 162 -14.75 28.63 -5.04
C PRO A 162 -14.82 28.67 -6.58
N GLU A 163 -15.90 29.21 -7.14
CA GLU A 163 -16.06 29.37 -8.60
C GLU A 163 -14.99 30.27 -9.24
N THR A 164 -14.34 31.14 -8.44
CA THR A 164 -13.30 32.06 -8.89
C THR A 164 -11.93 31.62 -8.38
N GLY A 165 -10.93 31.61 -9.26
CA GLY A 165 -9.53 31.40 -8.91
C GLY A 165 -8.60 31.90 -10.01
N GLU A 166 -7.41 31.33 -10.09
CA GLU A 166 -6.48 31.54 -11.20
C GLU A 166 -6.60 30.40 -12.23
N THR A 167 -6.20 30.68 -13.47
CA THR A 167 -6.02 29.61 -14.48
C THR A 167 -4.75 28.83 -14.17
N TYR A 168 -4.86 27.50 -14.08
CA TYR A 168 -3.71 26.62 -13.87
C TYR A 168 -3.74 25.45 -14.84
N GLU A 169 -2.56 25.07 -15.31
CA GLU A 169 -2.35 23.99 -16.27
C GLU A 169 -1.09 23.21 -15.88
N THR A 170 -1.15 21.89 -15.98
CA THR A 170 -0.01 20.99 -15.76
C THR A 170 -0.15 19.71 -16.56
N VAL A 171 0.96 19.05 -16.88
CA VAL A 171 0.99 17.72 -17.49
C VAL A 171 1.60 16.76 -16.46
N LEU A 172 0.87 15.68 -16.15
CA LEU A 172 1.23 14.69 -15.13
C LEU A 172 1.36 13.31 -15.77
N GLY A 173 2.31 12.52 -15.27
CA GLY A 173 2.39 11.08 -15.49
C GLY A 173 2.48 10.36 -14.14
N ASN A 174 3.08 9.16 -14.11
CA ASN A 174 3.24 8.32 -12.92
C ASN A 174 3.53 9.10 -11.61
N GLY A 175 2.71 8.93 -10.57
CA GLY A 175 3.03 9.44 -9.23
C GLY A 175 1.84 9.68 -8.31
N ILE A 176 2.14 10.18 -7.10
CA ILE A 176 1.15 10.51 -6.06
C ILE A 176 1.21 12.01 -5.78
N TYR A 177 0.22 12.76 -6.24
CA TYR A 177 0.19 14.22 -6.20
C TYR A 177 -0.76 14.71 -5.10
N ARG A 178 -0.19 15.12 -3.96
CA ARG A 178 -0.94 15.82 -2.90
C ARG A 178 -1.52 17.15 -3.39
N ILE A 179 -2.84 17.30 -3.28
CA ILE A 179 -3.57 18.51 -3.65
C ILE A 179 -3.36 19.61 -2.60
N GLY A 180 -3.14 20.83 -3.06
CA GLY A 180 -2.69 21.97 -2.27
C GLY A 180 -1.17 22.11 -2.15
N VAL A 181 -0.41 21.16 -2.71
CA VAL A 181 1.07 21.14 -2.71
C VAL A 181 1.61 21.08 -4.14
N HIS A 182 1.30 20.00 -4.87
CA HIS A 182 1.79 19.77 -6.24
C HIS A 182 0.83 20.29 -7.30
N VAL A 183 -0.47 20.11 -7.04
CA VAL A 183 -1.60 20.57 -7.86
C VAL A 183 -2.49 21.41 -6.93
N PRO A 184 -2.87 22.65 -7.29
CA PRO A 184 -3.75 23.47 -6.45
C PRO A 184 -5.17 22.87 -6.32
N GLU A 185 -5.92 23.30 -5.32
CA GLU A 185 -7.36 22.97 -5.22
C GLU A 185 -8.14 23.66 -6.33
N GLY A 186 -9.05 22.96 -6.98
CA GLY A 186 -9.74 23.45 -8.17
C GLY A 186 -10.71 22.42 -8.76
N ILE A 187 -11.51 22.85 -9.73
CA ILE A 187 -12.33 21.96 -10.56
C ILE A 187 -11.62 21.81 -11.90
N TYR A 188 -11.24 20.59 -12.24
CA TYR A 188 -10.35 20.28 -13.34
C TYR A 188 -11.06 19.57 -14.49
N ARG A 189 -10.52 19.78 -15.69
CA ARG A 189 -10.66 18.86 -16.82
C ARG A 189 -9.32 18.15 -17.03
N ALA A 190 -9.36 16.84 -17.22
CA ALA A 190 -8.19 16.04 -17.60
C ALA A 190 -8.32 15.57 -19.04
N GLU A 191 -7.28 15.76 -19.84
CA GLU A 191 -7.20 15.41 -21.25
C GLU A 191 -6.10 14.37 -21.47
N LEU A 192 -6.41 13.25 -22.15
CA LEU A 192 -5.44 12.21 -22.49
C LEU A 192 -4.38 12.78 -23.46
N SER A 193 -3.12 12.76 -23.03
CA SER A 193 -2.00 13.21 -23.86
C SER A 193 -1.32 12.04 -24.58
N GLU A 194 -1.06 10.94 -23.87
CA GLU A 194 -0.45 9.71 -24.43
C GLU A 194 -0.72 8.51 -23.50
N GLY A 195 -0.73 7.30 -24.06
CA GLY A 195 -0.78 6.05 -23.29
C GLY A 195 -2.18 5.57 -22.88
N THR A 196 -2.24 4.74 -21.85
CA THR A 196 -3.46 4.12 -21.29
C THR A 196 -3.20 3.72 -19.85
N GLY A 197 -4.11 4.06 -18.94
CA GLY A 197 -3.96 3.87 -17.50
C GLY A 197 -5.12 4.50 -16.74
N SER A 198 -4.95 4.82 -15.47
CA SER A 198 -6.01 5.47 -14.68
C SER A 198 -5.49 6.63 -13.83
N ILE A 199 -6.46 7.39 -13.30
CA ILE A 199 -6.27 8.21 -12.11
C ILE A 199 -7.10 7.65 -10.97
N GLN A 200 -6.63 7.89 -9.75
CA GLN A 200 -7.39 7.63 -8.53
C GLN A 200 -7.32 8.84 -7.61
N ILE A 201 -8.47 9.28 -7.09
CA ILE A 201 -8.56 10.37 -6.11
C ILE A 201 -8.94 9.76 -4.77
N LYS A 202 -8.11 9.97 -3.76
CA LYS A 202 -8.35 9.55 -2.37
C LYS A 202 -8.50 10.81 -1.49
N ASP A 203 -9.70 11.07 -0.97
CA ASP A 203 -9.95 12.12 0.02
C ASP A 203 -10.79 11.57 1.18
N GLU A 204 -10.12 11.23 2.30
CA GLU A 204 -10.81 10.73 3.50
C GLU A 204 -11.58 11.82 4.27
N GLU A 205 -11.25 13.11 4.10
CA GLU A 205 -11.93 14.20 4.80
C GLU A 205 -13.30 14.48 4.19
N ASN A 206 -13.36 14.57 2.86
CA ASN A 206 -14.59 14.80 2.10
C ASN A 206 -15.31 13.50 1.71
N GLY A 207 -14.67 12.34 1.88
CA GLY A 207 -15.24 11.01 1.60
C GLY A 207 -15.24 10.64 0.12
N ILE A 208 -14.34 11.23 -0.68
CA ILE A 208 -14.25 11.02 -2.12
C ILE A 208 -13.33 9.85 -2.40
N TYR A 209 -13.81 8.91 -3.20
CA TYR A 209 -13.02 7.87 -3.81
C TYR A 209 -13.41 7.80 -5.28
N HIS A 210 -12.60 8.38 -6.15
CA HIS A 210 -12.89 8.43 -7.58
C HIS A 210 -11.81 7.70 -8.37
N TYR A 211 -12.21 7.05 -9.46
CA TYR A 211 -11.34 6.26 -10.31
C TYR A 211 -11.83 6.40 -11.75
N VAL A 212 -10.92 6.76 -12.66
CA VAL A 212 -11.23 6.98 -14.08
C VAL A 212 -10.14 6.35 -14.93
N THR A 213 -10.54 5.49 -15.87
CA THR A 213 -9.62 4.85 -16.82
C THR A 213 -9.52 5.70 -18.08
N PHE A 214 -8.30 6.11 -18.43
CA PHE A 214 -8.01 6.87 -19.64
C PHE A 214 -7.36 5.99 -20.71
N GLY A 215 -7.72 6.24 -21.96
CA GLY A 215 -7.19 5.54 -23.13
C GLY A 215 -8.08 5.73 -24.35
N THR A 216 -7.83 4.94 -25.40
CA THR A 216 -8.59 5.02 -26.65
C THR A 216 -9.49 3.81 -26.91
N ASP A 217 -9.49 2.82 -26.01
CA ASP A 217 -10.28 1.60 -26.18
C ASP A 217 -11.65 1.70 -25.50
N THR A 218 -12.65 2.00 -26.33
CA THR A 218 -14.05 2.10 -25.91
C THR A 218 -14.69 0.77 -25.48
N GLU A 219 -14.03 -0.38 -25.67
CA GLU A 219 -14.53 -1.67 -25.14
C GLU A 219 -14.36 -1.79 -23.62
N TYR A 220 -13.44 -1.02 -23.03
CA TYR A 220 -13.13 -1.02 -21.59
C TYR A 220 -13.57 0.26 -20.86
N ASP A 221 -14.61 0.93 -21.37
CA ASP A 221 -15.14 2.20 -20.85
C ASP A 221 -14.06 3.29 -20.64
N GLN A 222 -13.01 3.28 -21.47
CA GLN A 222 -11.93 4.26 -21.39
C GLN A 222 -12.37 5.62 -21.96
N VAL A 223 -11.97 6.70 -21.28
CA VAL A 223 -12.19 8.07 -21.74
C VAL A 223 -10.92 8.71 -22.26
N THR A 224 -11.04 9.63 -23.21
CA THR A 224 -9.94 10.51 -23.64
C THR A 224 -9.96 11.86 -22.93
N GLU A 225 -11.03 12.18 -22.21
CA GLU A 225 -11.26 13.45 -21.53
C GLU A 225 -12.27 13.21 -20.40
N GLU A 226 -12.05 13.86 -19.25
CA GLU A 226 -12.96 13.82 -18.09
C GLU A 226 -13.11 15.23 -17.50
N GLU A 227 -14.36 15.66 -17.26
CA GLU A 227 -14.70 16.98 -16.71
C GLU A 227 -15.15 16.89 -15.23
N ASP A 228 -15.29 18.04 -14.56
CA ASP A 228 -15.73 18.15 -13.16
C ASP A 228 -14.92 17.31 -12.15
N ILE A 229 -13.60 17.20 -12.38
CA ILE A 229 -12.67 16.57 -11.45
C ILE A 229 -12.41 17.55 -10.30
N ARG A 230 -13.09 17.36 -9.16
CA ARG A 230 -13.01 18.27 -8.00
C ARG A 230 -11.85 17.86 -7.09
N LEU A 231 -10.73 18.56 -7.22
CA LEU A 231 -9.52 18.31 -6.44
C LEU A 231 -9.50 19.21 -5.20
N TYR A 232 -9.69 18.60 -4.04
CA TYR A 232 -9.77 19.27 -2.75
C TYR A 232 -8.42 19.28 -2.02
N ASN A 233 -8.04 20.42 -1.44
CA ASN A 233 -6.86 20.56 -0.59
C ASN A 233 -6.82 19.43 0.47
N GLY A 234 -5.71 18.68 0.50
CA GLY A 234 -5.49 17.54 1.39
C GLY A 234 -5.62 16.16 0.73
N ALA A 235 -6.35 16.04 -0.38
CA ALA A 235 -6.52 14.80 -1.14
C ALA A 235 -5.23 14.34 -1.84
N ASP A 236 -5.13 13.05 -2.13
CA ASP A 236 -4.11 12.49 -3.04
C ASP A 236 -4.72 12.18 -4.41
N LEU A 237 -4.09 12.69 -5.47
CA LEU A 237 -4.33 12.30 -6.86
C LEU A 237 -3.21 11.34 -7.29
N LEU A 238 -3.54 10.07 -7.49
CA LEU A 238 -2.63 9.08 -8.04
C LEU A 238 -2.83 9.03 -9.56
N VAL A 239 -1.73 8.95 -10.31
CA VAL A 239 -1.71 8.77 -11.76
C VAL A 239 -0.85 7.54 -12.07
N ASP A 240 -1.38 6.61 -12.86
CA ASP A 240 -0.70 5.36 -13.20
C ASP A 240 0.52 5.55 -14.11
N SER A 241 1.37 4.51 -14.18
CA SER A 241 2.60 4.50 -14.97
C SER A 241 2.37 4.61 -16.49
N GLY A 242 1.30 3.98 -16.98
CA GLY A 242 1.02 3.84 -18.41
C GLY A 242 0.37 5.06 -19.08
N VAL A 243 0.12 6.17 -18.37
CA VAL A 243 -0.64 7.31 -18.91
C VAL A 243 0.02 8.67 -18.65
N ILE A 244 -0.11 9.58 -19.61
CA ILE A 244 0.20 11.01 -19.45
C ILE A 244 -1.07 11.82 -19.69
N LEU A 245 -1.40 12.69 -18.74
CA LEU A 245 -2.63 13.49 -18.72
C LEU A 245 -2.32 14.98 -18.55
N ARG A 246 -3.05 15.81 -19.30
CA ARG A 246 -3.02 17.27 -19.18
C ARG A 246 -4.20 17.73 -18.33
N PHE A 247 -3.90 18.36 -17.20
CA PHE A 247 -4.89 18.89 -16.26
C PHE A 247 -5.02 20.39 -16.42
N VAL A 248 -6.25 20.88 -16.61
CA VAL A 248 -6.56 22.31 -16.79
C VAL A 248 -7.69 22.73 -15.85
N THR A 249 -7.57 23.91 -15.23
CA THR A 249 -8.62 24.54 -14.44
C THR A 249 -8.62 26.07 -14.62
N GLU A 250 -9.79 26.69 -14.44
CA GLU A 250 -9.95 28.16 -14.41
C GLU A 250 -10.18 28.72 -13.00
N ASN A 251 -10.31 27.85 -11.98
CA ASN A 251 -10.60 28.24 -10.61
C ASN A 251 -9.59 27.68 -9.58
N ALA A 252 -8.31 27.58 -9.96
CA ALA A 252 -7.25 27.17 -9.03
C ALA A 252 -7.17 28.11 -7.82
N GLN A 253 -7.18 27.53 -6.64
CA GLN A 253 -6.96 28.21 -5.37
C GLN A 253 -5.46 28.21 -5.03
N PRO A 254 -4.95 29.22 -4.29
CA PRO A 254 -3.55 29.24 -3.88
C PRO A 254 -3.15 27.97 -3.11
N PRO A 255 -1.95 27.41 -3.35
CA PRO A 255 -1.49 26.23 -2.64
C PRO A 255 -1.37 26.52 -1.13
N VAL A 256 -1.67 25.51 -0.31
CA VAL A 256 -1.59 25.61 1.16
C VAL A 256 -0.15 25.53 1.68
N GLN A 257 0.78 25.08 0.83
CA GLN A 257 2.18 24.89 1.18
C GLN A 257 3.11 25.16 -0.02
N GLU A 258 4.25 25.80 0.25
CA GLU A 258 5.32 25.97 -0.73
C GLU A 258 6.25 24.76 -0.76
N ILE A 259 6.59 24.32 -1.98
CA ILE A 259 7.60 23.27 -2.21
C ILE A 259 9.00 23.85 -1.97
N GLN A 260 9.80 23.13 -1.19
CA GLN A 260 11.19 23.45 -0.86
C GLN A 260 12.16 22.47 -1.53
N GLU A 261 13.46 22.77 -1.47
CA GLU A 261 14.51 21.86 -1.92
C GLU A 261 14.61 20.65 -0.96
N ASN A 262 14.59 19.43 -1.50
CA ASN A 262 14.71 18.21 -0.71
C ASN A 262 16.03 18.16 0.09
N PRO A 263 16.02 17.87 1.41
CA PRO A 263 17.25 17.78 2.20
C PRO A 263 18.13 16.58 1.80
N LEU A 264 17.55 15.54 1.19
CA LEU A 264 18.29 14.40 0.66
C LEU A 264 18.89 14.73 -0.73
N LYS A 265 20.04 14.12 -1.04
CA LYS A 265 20.81 14.37 -2.29
C LYS A 265 21.32 13.11 -2.97
N GLU A 266 21.65 12.08 -2.19
CA GLU A 266 22.20 10.83 -2.71
C GLU A 266 21.05 9.89 -3.14
N PRO A 267 21.10 9.32 -4.37
CA PRO A 267 20.14 8.31 -4.80
C PRO A 267 20.44 6.95 -4.17
N VAL A 268 19.41 6.11 -4.05
CA VAL A 268 19.53 4.75 -3.52
C VAL A 268 19.00 3.73 -4.53
N SER A 269 19.89 2.89 -5.06
CA SER A 269 19.51 1.79 -5.97
C SER A 269 19.16 0.52 -5.18
N LEU A 270 18.04 -0.11 -5.54
CA LEU A 270 17.50 -1.33 -4.96
C LEU A 270 17.34 -2.38 -6.06
N GLU A 271 17.81 -3.59 -5.78
CA GLU A 271 17.57 -4.79 -6.61
C GLU A 271 16.30 -5.49 -6.12
N ALA A 272 15.82 -6.51 -6.83
CA ALA A 272 14.74 -7.36 -6.33
C ALA A 272 15.05 -7.93 -4.93
N GLY A 273 14.18 -7.66 -3.95
CA GLY A 273 14.41 -7.97 -2.54
C GLY A 273 13.58 -7.12 -1.57
N ASN A 274 13.80 -7.36 -0.27
CA ASN A 274 13.07 -6.71 0.81
C ASN A 274 14.02 -5.82 1.62
N TYR A 275 13.60 -4.58 1.87
CA TYR A 275 14.35 -3.55 2.57
C TYR A 275 13.49 -2.87 3.65
N THR A 276 14.12 -2.16 4.58
CA THR A 276 13.41 -1.38 5.60
C THR A 276 14.04 0.00 5.71
N ALA A 277 13.22 1.03 5.49
CA ALA A 277 13.62 2.42 5.61
C ALA A 277 14.03 2.78 7.05
N GLY A 278 14.97 3.73 7.18
CA GLY A 278 15.56 4.16 8.46
C GLY A 278 16.45 3.13 9.18
N SER A 279 16.52 1.89 8.69
CA SER A 279 17.36 0.86 9.30
C SER A 279 18.87 1.09 9.10
N ASP A 280 19.69 0.60 10.04
CA ASP A 280 21.17 0.57 9.93
C ASP A 280 21.68 -0.41 8.83
N MET A 281 20.80 -1.01 8.02
CA MET A 281 21.17 -1.97 6.99
C MET A 281 21.77 -1.27 5.74
N THR A 282 22.24 -2.05 4.78
CA THR A 282 22.84 -1.55 3.53
C THR A 282 22.06 -2.10 2.33
N PRO A 283 21.58 -1.25 1.40
CA PRO A 283 21.70 0.21 1.40
C PRO A 283 20.89 0.87 2.53
N GLN A 284 21.35 2.04 2.97
CA GLN A 284 20.57 2.89 3.88
C GLN A 284 19.52 3.64 3.06
N ILE A 285 18.27 3.63 3.52
CA ILE A 285 17.15 4.33 2.89
C ILE A 285 16.59 5.31 3.92
N PRO A 286 17.03 6.58 3.94
CA PRO A 286 16.50 7.58 4.86
C PRO A 286 15.01 7.83 4.67
N GLN A 287 14.31 8.25 5.72
CA GLN A 287 12.98 8.85 5.56
C GLN A 287 13.04 10.09 4.67
N GLY A 288 12.11 10.23 3.74
CA GLY A 288 12.05 11.36 2.81
C GLY A 288 10.99 11.21 1.74
N ILE A 289 11.07 12.08 0.73
CA ILE A 289 10.25 12.03 -0.49
C ILE A 289 11.19 11.64 -1.64
N TYR A 290 10.76 10.70 -2.47
CA TYR A 290 11.54 10.13 -3.57
C TYR A 290 10.74 10.11 -4.87
N ASP A 291 11.43 10.32 -5.99
CA ASP A 291 10.99 9.89 -7.31
C ASP A 291 11.58 8.50 -7.58
N ILE A 292 10.78 7.55 -8.06
CA ILE A 292 11.21 6.15 -8.26
C ILE A 292 11.29 5.84 -9.75
N THR A 293 12.48 5.48 -10.23
CA THR A 293 12.73 5.12 -11.63
C THR A 293 13.15 3.66 -11.74
N ALA A 294 12.67 2.94 -12.75
CA ALA A 294 13.20 1.63 -13.12
C ALA A 294 14.68 1.75 -13.52
N LEU A 295 15.45 0.72 -13.22
CA LEU A 295 16.83 0.57 -13.68
C LEU A 295 16.86 -0.39 -14.87
N ASP A 296 17.26 0.13 -16.04
CA ASP A 296 17.49 -0.65 -17.26
C ASP A 296 18.80 -1.50 -17.18
N THR A 297 19.10 -2.05 -16.00
CA THR A 297 20.32 -2.81 -15.68
C THR A 297 20.19 -4.31 -15.93
N LEU A 298 18.96 -4.81 -15.98
CA LEU A 298 18.63 -6.20 -16.23
C LEU A 298 18.09 -6.36 -17.65
N THR A 299 18.48 -7.45 -18.30
CA THR A 299 17.94 -7.87 -19.61
C THR A 299 16.75 -8.80 -19.38
N ASP A 300 15.86 -8.44 -18.46
CA ASP A 300 14.68 -9.24 -18.09
C ASP A 300 13.47 -8.93 -18.96
N GLU A 301 12.60 -9.94 -19.08
CA GLU A 301 11.68 -10.14 -20.20
C GLU A 301 10.41 -9.29 -20.14
N TYR A 302 10.29 -8.41 -19.13
CA TYR A 302 9.02 -7.87 -18.67
C TYR A 302 8.83 -6.35 -18.84
N GLY A 303 9.90 -5.55 -18.90
CA GLY A 303 9.80 -4.11 -19.21
C GLY A 303 9.30 -3.20 -18.08
N TYR A 304 9.18 -3.69 -16.85
CA TYR A 304 8.76 -2.92 -15.68
C TYR A 304 9.46 -3.41 -14.41
N SER A 305 9.44 -2.58 -13.37
CA SER A 305 9.72 -2.96 -11.99
C SER A 305 8.47 -2.78 -11.12
N SER A 306 8.27 -3.65 -10.14
CA SER A 306 7.14 -3.54 -9.19
C SER A 306 7.64 -3.34 -7.77
N VAL A 307 7.08 -2.33 -7.10
CA VAL A 307 7.47 -1.92 -5.74
C VAL A 307 6.24 -1.87 -4.84
N THR A 308 6.26 -2.63 -3.75
CA THR A 308 5.26 -2.57 -2.68
C THR A 308 5.85 -1.86 -1.48
N LEU A 309 5.20 -0.78 -1.03
CA LEU A 309 5.50 -0.08 0.21
C LEU A 309 4.48 -0.49 1.27
N THR A 310 4.94 -0.98 2.42
CA THR A 310 4.08 -1.27 3.57
C THR A 310 4.49 -0.37 4.73
N TYR A 311 3.58 0.49 5.17
CA TYR A 311 3.84 1.51 6.19
C TYR A 311 3.63 0.97 7.62
N PRO A 312 4.25 1.58 8.66
CA PRO A 312 4.11 1.12 10.06
C PRO A 312 2.70 1.14 10.66
N ASN A 313 1.73 1.83 10.05
CA ASN A 313 0.30 1.77 10.37
C ASN A 313 -0.43 0.52 9.79
N GLY A 314 0.21 -0.22 8.88
CA GLY A 314 -0.34 -1.36 8.16
C GLY A 314 -1.04 -1.04 6.82
N SER A 315 -1.03 0.21 6.36
CA SER A 315 -1.43 0.55 4.98
C SER A 315 -0.32 0.19 3.99
N SER A 316 -0.68 0.05 2.73
CA SER A 316 0.26 -0.27 1.66
C SER A 316 -0.05 0.48 0.38
N GLU A 317 0.97 0.91 -0.35
CA GLU A 317 0.87 1.41 -1.71
C GLU A 317 1.66 0.49 -2.65
N TYR A 318 1.14 0.28 -3.85
CA TYR A 318 1.72 -0.61 -4.86
C TYR A 318 2.00 0.20 -6.13
N LEU A 319 3.24 0.16 -6.59
CA LEU A 319 3.75 1.02 -7.65
C LEU A 319 4.27 0.17 -8.81
N TRP A 320 3.70 0.40 -9.99
CA TRP A 320 4.28 -0.02 -11.26
C TRP A 320 5.24 1.06 -11.75
N ILE A 321 6.45 0.66 -12.12
CA ILE A 321 7.48 1.54 -12.65
C ILE A 321 7.92 0.99 -14.01
N ASP A 322 7.36 1.51 -15.09
CA ASP A 322 7.70 1.08 -16.45
C ASP A 322 9.13 1.47 -16.82
N SER A 323 9.79 0.65 -17.62
CA SER A 323 11.12 0.95 -18.16
C SER A 323 11.04 1.95 -19.31
N SER A 324 12.19 2.47 -19.73
CA SER A 324 12.27 3.49 -20.79
C SER A 324 11.75 3.03 -22.16
N ASP A 325 11.61 1.71 -22.39
CA ASP A 325 11.09 1.11 -23.62
C ASP A 325 9.55 1.00 -23.63
N TYR A 326 8.88 1.14 -22.48
CA TYR A 326 7.44 0.92 -22.31
C TYR A 326 6.68 2.13 -21.75
N ALA A 327 7.34 2.97 -20.94
CA ALA A 327 6.73 4.17 -20.38
C ALA A 327 6.31 5.16 -21.49
N PRO A 328 5.10 5.74 -21.42
CA PRO A 328 4.69 6.79 -22.35
C PRO A 328 5.59 8.03 -22.20
N VAL A 329 5.80 8.74 -23.30
CA VAL A 329 6.50 10.04 -23.33
C VAL A 329 5.89 10.95 -24.39
N THR A 330 5.89 12.25 -24.13
CA THR A 330 5.50 13.30 -25.09
C THR A 330 6.62 14.34 -25.22
N ASP A 331 6.51 15.25 -26.19
CA ASP A 331 7.43 16.39 -26.32
C ASP A 331 7.44 17.29 -25.07
N GLU A 332 6.36 17.27 -24.27
CA GLU A 332 6.19 18.09 -23.05
C GLU A 332 6.49 17.33 -21.76
N TYR A 333 6.39 15.99 -21.76
CA TYR A 333 6.58 15.15 -20.58
C TYR A 333 7.42 13.89 -20.90
N THR A 334 8.65 13.85 -20.39
CA THR A 334 9.65 12.78 -20.66
C THR A 334 10.18 12.11 -19.38
N ASP A 335 9.59 12.41 -18.22
CA ASP A 335 10.08 11.92 -16.92
C ASP A 335 9.29 10.68 -16.49
N ILE A 336 9.83 9.50 -16.80
CA ILE A 336 9.18 8.18 -16.64
C ILE A 336 9.10 7.68 -15.18
N SER A 337 9.54 8.49 -14.21
CA SER A 337 9.63 8.06 -12.81
C SER A 337 8.35 8.36 -12.02
N ALA A 338 7.97 7.44 -11.12
CA ALA A 338 6.85 7.64 -10.20
C ALA A 338 7.17 8.77 -9.23
N LYS A 339 6.35 9.83 -9.24
CA LYS A 339 6.62 11.09 -8.52
C LYS A 339 6.14 11.13 -7.08
N ASN A 340 6.90 11.86 -6.27
CA ASN A 340 6.55 12.32 -4.91
C ASN A 340 6.24 11.20 -3.90
N ILE A 341 6.88 10.04 -4.05
CA ILE A 341 6.65 8.88 -3.19
C ILE A 341 7.24 9.12 -1.80
N VAL A 342 6.36 9.15 -0.79
CA VAL A 342 6.73 9.29 0.61
C VAL A 342 7.25 7.96 1.15
N ILE A 343 8.44 7.95 1.75
CA ILE A 343 8.99 6.79 2.45
C ILE A 343 9.32 7.20 3.90
N THR A 344 8.74 6.50 4.87
CA THR A 344 8.83 6.84 6.30
C THR A 344 9.82 5.92 7.03
N ASP A 345 10.30 6.31 8.20
CA ASP A 345 11.07 5.39 9.04
C ASP A 345 10.23 4.12 9.34
N GLY A 346 10.87 2.96 9.24
CA GLY A 346 10.21 1.65 9.40
C GLY A 346 9.33 1.19 8.23
N THR A 347 9.19 1.93 7.12
CA THR A 347 8.50 1.41 5.92
C THR A 347 9.22 0.17 5.38
N GLU A 348 8.49 -0.93 5.19
CA GLU A 348 8.98 -2.12 4.49
C GLU A 348 8.82 -1.90 2.98
N ILE A 349 9.91 -2.08 2.23
CA ILE A 349 9.98 -1.85 0.79
C ILE A 349 10.30 -3.18 0.14
N THR A 350 9.38 -3.69 -0.66
CA THR A 350 9.54 -4.95 -1.40
C THR A 350 9.61 -4.65 -2.90
N VAL A 351 10.76 -4.93 -3.51
CA VAL A 351 10.93 -4.91 -4.97
C VAL A 351 10.76 -6.35 -5.45
N GLU A 352 9.62 -6.68 -6.08
CA GLU A 352 9.32 -8.07 -6.46
C GLU A 352 9.94 -8.45 -7.81
N TYR A 353 9.86 -7.51 -8.77
CA TYR A 353 10.40 -7.65 -10.12
C TYR A 353 11.22 -6.43 -10.53
N GLY A 354 12.24 -6.66 -11.36
CA GLY A 354 13.15 -5.64 -11.84
C GLY A 354 14.10 -5.08 -10.76
N SER A 355 14.50 -3.83 -10.94
CA SER A 355 15.33 -3.07 -10.00
C SER A 355 15.04 -1.58 -10.17
N VAL A 356 15.18 -0.79 -9.10
CA VAL A 356 14.78 0.62 -9.08
C VAL A 356 15.85 1.52 -8.48
N THR A 357 15.81 2.81 -8.82
CA THR A 357 16.53 3.85 -8.08
C THR A 357 15.54 4.82 -7.45
N LEU A 358 15.65 4.95 -6.12
CA LEU A 358 15.03 6.00 -5.33
C LEU A 358 15.88 7.26 -5.48
N MET A 359 15.45 8.20 -6.32
CA MET A 359 16.05 9.53 -6.40
C MET A 359 15.36 10.44 -5.38
N PRO A 360 16.07 11.27 -4.58
CA PRO A 360 15.42 12.31 -3.80
C PRO A 360 14.51 13.18 -4.69
N GLY A 361 13.22 13.22 -4.37
CA GLY A 361 12.22 13.93 -5.18
C GLY A 361 12.58 15.40 -5.31
N LYS A 362 12.32 15.99 -6.49
CA LYS A 362 12.72 17.38 -6.81
C LYS A 362 12.13 18.39 -5.82
N GLY A 363 10.92 18.13 -5.34
CA GLY A 363 10.23 18.91 -4.31
C GLY A 363 10.22 18.21 -2.95
N TYR A 364 10.31 19.01 -1.89
CA TYR A 364 10.00 18.59 -0.52
C TYR A 364 8.92 19.48 0.07
N TYR A 365 8.05 18.88 0.86
CA TYR A 365 6.96 19.53 1.57
C TYR A 365 6.83 18.91 2.97
N ASP A 366 6.18 19.59 3.92
CA ASP A 366 6.05 19.10 5.30
C ASP A 366 5.00 17.99 5.35
N VAL A 367 5.45 16.75 5.20
CA VAL A 367 4.61 15.55 5.28
C VAL A 367 4.19 15.30 6.73
N ASP A 368 2.88 15.17 6.98
CA ASP A 368 2.40 14.65 8.26
C ASP A 368 2.67 13.14 8.35
N TYR A 369 3.88 12.80 8.78
CA TYR A 369 4.32 11.43 8.95
C TYR A 369 3.47 10.62 9.94
N THR A 370 2.63 11.27 10.77
CA THR A 370 1.75 10.54 11.71
C THR A 370 0.70 9.69 11.00
N GLN A 371 0.33 10.06 9.76
CA GLN A 371 -0.61 9.31 8.91
C GLN A 371 -0.10 7.89 8.58
N TYR A 372 1.22 7.68 8.59
CA TYR A 372 1.87 6.42 8.22
C TYR A 372 2.31 5.58 9.43
N THR A 373 2.20 6.10 10.66
CA THR A 373 2.65 5.44 11.90
C THR A 373 1.49 4.84 12.70
N SER A 374 1.74 3.74 13.41
CA SER A 374 0.81 3.25 14.45
C SER A 374 0.91 4.09 15.74
N GLU A 375 -0.24 4.36 16.38
CA GLU A 375 -0.38 5.15 17.64
C GLU A 375 0.33 4.56 18.87
#